data_AF-A0A4Q6JDX6-F1
#
_entry.id   AF-A0A4Q6JDX6-F1
#
_cell.length_a   1.000
_cell.length_b   1.000
_cell.length_c   1.000
_cell.angle_alpha   90.00
_cell.angle_beta   90.00
_cell.angle_gamma   90.00
#
_symmetry.space_group_name_H-M   'P 1'
#
loop_
_entity.id
_entity.type
_entity.pdbx_description
1 polymer ?
#
loop_
_entity_poly.entity_id
_entity_poly.type
_entity_poly.pdbx_seq_one_letter_code
_entity_poly.pdbx_strand_id
1 'polypeptide(L)'
;MFSLNKVLFSGLGVMLAISVFRYLGVSAELDEARESNEQLLGTIQSYKNQVEMLANNLVNAEKQNKRLLKERTLLEQIRAKHQEQLTSIENKLQTTNSQLDALRLSTNETTKNWANDCVPSAVISVFKYANARACNQNSRTN
;
A
#
# COMPACT_ATOMS: atom_id res chain seq x y z
N MET A 1 14.08 96.80 -7.71
CA MET A 1 14.51 96.50 -6.33
C MET A 1 13.59 95.42 -5.78
N PHE A 2 13.98 94.14 -5.84
CA PHE A 2 13.18 93.08 -5.22
C PHE A 2 13.31 93.22 -3.71
N SER A 3 12.18 93.37 -2.99
CA SER A 3 12.24 93.50 -1.53
C SER A 3 12.78 92.19 -0.94
N LEU A 4 13.76 92.32 -0.04
CA LEU A 4 14.45 91.19 0.61
C LEU A 4 13.45 90.18 1.19
N ASN A 5 12.33 90.68 1.73
CA ASN A 5 11.23 89.87 2.24
C ASN A 5 10.61 88.95 1.17
N LYS A 6 10.39 89.42 -0.07
CA LYS A 6 9.80 88.58 -1.14
C LYS A 6 10.73 87.43 -1.55
N VAL A 7 12.04 87.68 -1.59
CA VAL A 7 13.04 86.64 -1.89
C VAL A 7 13.07 85.60 -0.76
N LEU A 8 13.06 86.06 0.49
CA LEU A 8 13.03 85.21 1.70
C LEU A 8 11.77 84.33 1.75
N PHE A 9 10.57 84.90 1.53
CA PHE A 9 9.33 84.15 1.50
C PHE A 9 9.26 83.14 0.34
N SER A 10 9.81 83.49 -0.84
CA SER A 10 9.86 82.55 -1.96
C SER A 10 10.81 81.37 -1.69
N GLY A 11 11.98 81.64 -1.09
CA GLY A 11 12.95 80.59 -0.73
C GLY A 11 12.40 79.64 0.34
N LEU A 12 11.68 80.17 1.33
CA LEU A 12 11.02 79.38 2.36
C LEU A 12 9.89 78.51 1.77
N GLY A 13 9.13 79.04 0.81
CA GLY A 13 8.10 78.29 0.09
C GLY A 13 8.67 77.11 -0.71
N VAL A 14 9.79 77.32 -1.41
CA VAL A 14 10.47 76.25 -2.17
C VAL A 14 11.03 75.18 -1.24
N MET A 15 11.65 75.56 -0.12
CA MET A 15 12.19 74.60 0.85
C MET A 15 11.09 73.76 1.51
N LEU A 16 9.94 74.37 1.83
CA LEU A 16 8.76 73.65 2.33
C LEU A 16 8.17 72.70 1.27
N ALA A 17 8.12 73.11 0.01
CA ALA A 17 7.65 72.23 -1.07
C ALA A 17 8.57 71.00 -1.24
N ILE A 18 9.90 71.21 -1.17
CA ILE A 18 10.89 70.12 -1.26
C ILE A 18 10.76 69.16 -0.07
N SER A 19 10.57 69.68 1.15
CA SER A 19 10.44 68.83 2.34
C SER A 19 9.15 68.00 2.30
N VAL A 20 8.03 68.59 1.87
CA VAL A 20 6.77 67.86 1.67
C VAL A 20 6.91 66.79 0.59
N PHE A 21 7.57 67.10 -0.53
CA PHE A 21 7.79 66.10 -1.60
C PHE A 21 8.66 64.93 -1.12
N ARG A 22 9.72 65.20 -0.35
CA ARG A 22 10.55 64.15 0.25
C ARG A 22 9.77 63.32 1.27
N TYR A 23 8.95 63.96 2.10
CA TYR A 23 8.10 63.26 3.07
C TYR A 23 7.11 62.31 2.38
N LEU A 24 6.45 62.77 1.31
CA LEU A 24 5.53 61.95 0.52
C LEU A 24 6.23 60.76 -0.16
N GLY A 25 7.45 60.96 -0.66
CA GLY A 25 8.26 59.87 -1.22
C GLY A 25 8.60 58.82 -0.16
N VAL A 26 9.10 59.25 1.00
CA VAL A 26 9.45 58.36 2.11
C VAL A 26 8.22 57.64 2.66
N SER A 27 7.06 58.30 2.78
CA SER A 27 5.83 57.64 3.23
C SER A 27 5.36 56.57 2.25
N ALA A 28 5.45 56.84 0.94
CA ALA A 28 5.09 55.86 -0.08
C ALA A 28 6.00 54.63 -0.05
N GLU A 29 7.32 54.83 0.08
CA GLU A 29 8.28 53.73 0.23
C GLU A 29 8.04 52.93 1.53
N LEU A 30 7.67 53.60 2.61
CA LEU A 30 7.34 52.95 3.89
C LEU A 30 6.06 52.11 3.79
N ASP A 31 5.04 52.62 3.10
CA ASP A 31 3.79 51.91 2.87
C ASP A 31 3.99 50.67 1.96
N GLU A 32 4.79 50.80 0.89
CA GLU A 32 5.16 49.68 0.02
C GLU A 32 5.96 48.61 0.77
N ALA A 33 6.95 49.02 1.57
CA ALA A 33 7.73 48.09 2.40
C ALA A 33 6.88 47.40 3.47
N ARG A 34 5.88 48.10 4.01
CA ARG A 34 4.92 47.51 4.96
C ARG A 34 4.04 46.48 4.28
N GLU A 35 3.46 46.81 3.12
CA GLU A 35 2.61 45.87 2.37
C GLU A 35 3.40 44.62 1.97
N SER A 36 4.63 44.80 1.47
CA SER A 36 5.53 43.69 1.15
C SER A 36 5.83 42.80 2.37
N ASN A 37 6.06 43.39 3.54
CA ASN A 37 6.24 42.63 4.79
C ASN A 37 4.98 41.86 5.21
N GLU A 38 3.79 42.46 5.06
CA GLU A 38 2.52 41.78 5.36
C GLU A 38 2.30 40.58 4.41
N GLN A 39 2.60 40.74 3.11
CA GLN A 39 2.56 39.65 2.12
C GLN A 39 3.57 38.53 2.42
N LEU A 40 4.80 38.89 2.79
CA LEU A 40 5.84 37.93 3.21
C LEU A 40 5.40 37.15 4.45
N LEU A 41 4.79 37.81 5.44
CA LEU A 41 4.31 37.18 6.66
C LEU A 41 3.19 36.17 6.35
N GLY A 42 2.25 36.54 5.47
CA GLY A 42 1.22 35.62 4.97
C GLY A 42 1.82 34.39 4.24
N THR A 43 2.84 34.62 3.43
CA THR A 43 3.56 33.56 2.71
C THR A 43 4.29 32.60 3.66
N ILE A 44 4.99 33.13 4.66
CA ILE A 44 5.67 32.34 5.70
C ILE A 44 4.66 31.48 6.46
N GLN A 45 3.50 32.04 6.81
CA GLN A 45 2.46 31.29 7.52
C GLN A 45 1.86 30.18 6.66
N SER A 46 1.66 30.43 5.37
CA SER A 46 1.26 29.39 4.42
C SER A 46 2.29 28.27 4.33
N TYR A 47 3.58 28.60 4.20
CA TYR A 47 4.64 27.58 4.18
C TYR A 47 4.72 26.79 5.47
N LYS A 48 4.56 27.43 6.63
CA LYS A 48 4.50 26.74 7.93
C LYS A 48 3.39 25.69 7.96
N ASN A 49 2.19 26.06 7.50
CA ASN A 49 1.04 25.14 7.44
C ASN A 49 1.30 23.97 6.47
N GLN A 50 1.93 24.25 5.32
CA GLN A 50 2.29 23.21 4.35
C GLN A 50 3.31 22.22 4.91
N VAL A 51 4.33 22.71 5.62
CA VAL A 51 5.35 21.86 6.28
C VAL A 51 4.70 20.98 7.35
N GLU A 52 3.81 21.53 8.17
CA GLU A 52 3.11 20.77 9.21
C GLU A 52 2.21 19.67 8.61
N MET A 53 1.47 20.00 7.55
CA MET A 53 0.69 19.01 6.81
C MET A 53 1.58 17.92 6.20
N LEU A 54 2.72 18.29 5.61
CA LEU A 54 3.64 17.33 5.01
C LEU A 54 4.26 16.41 6.07
N ALA A 55 4.61 16.94 7.24
CA ALA A 55 5.09 16.17 8.37
C ALA A 55 4.05 15.14 8.85
N ASN A 56 2.79 15.57 9.01
CA ASN A 56 1.69 14.66 9.37
C ASN A 56 1.47 13.57 8.32
N ASN A 57 1.54 13.92 7.03
CA ASN A 57 1.43 12.97 5.94
C ASN A 57 2.58 11.97 5.94
N LEU A 58 3.81 12.41 6.25
CA LEU A 58 4.98 11.53 6.36
C LEU A 58 4.81 10.51 7.49
N VAL A 59 4.37 10.95 8.67
CA VAL A 59 4.10 10.07 9.82
C VAL A 59 3.03 9.04 9.48
N ASN A 60 1.96 9.46 8.80
CA ASN A 60 0.90 8.56 8.35
C ASN A 60 1.41 7.55 7.31
N ALA A 61 2.20 8.00 6.34
CA ALA A 61 2.81 7.13 5.34
C ALA A 61 3.77 6.11 5.98
N GLU A 62 4.58 6.52 6.95
CA GLU A 62 5.46 5.62 7.69
C GLU A 62 4.67 4.55 8.46
N LYS A 63 3.58 4.95 9.13
CA LYS A 63 2.68 4.03 9.84
C LYS A 63 2.06 3.00 8.90
N GLN A 64 1.59 3.44 7.73
CA GLN A 64 1.05 2.54 6.71
C GLN A 64 2.12 1.58 6.17
N ASN A 65 3.32 2.08 5.90
CA ASN A 65 4.43 1.27 5.40
C ASN A 65 4.84 0.19 6.42
N LYS A 66 4.96 0.54 7.71
CA LYS A 66 5.19 -0.44 8.79
C LYS A 66 4.11 -1.52 8.86
N ARG A 67 2.84 -1.16 8.61
CA ARG A 67 1.74 -2.13 8.56
C ARG A 67 1.87 -3.06 7.35
N LEU A 68 2.11 -2.52 6.16
CA LEU A 68 2.28 -3.30 4.93
C LEU A 68 3.45 -4.28 5.01
N LEU A 69 4.56 -3.88 5.64
CA LEU A 69 5.68 -4.78 5.89
C LEU A 69 5.28 -5.97 6.77
N LYS A 70 4.50 -5.74 7.84
CA LYS A 70 3.99 -6.83 8.69
C LYS A 70 3.04 -7.76 7.93
N GLU A 71 2.11 -7.19 7.15
CA GLU A 71 1.18 -7.97 6.33
C GLU A 71 1.91 -8.81 5.28
N ARG A 72 2.95 -8.25 4.64
CA ARG A 72 3.81 -8.99 3.71
C ARG A 72 4.51 -10.18 4.38
N THR A 73 5.10 -10.00 5.55
CA THR A 73 5.76 -11.09 6.29
C THR A 73 4.77 -12.19 6.67
N LEU A 74 3.56 -11.83 7.09
CA LEU A 74 2.50 -12.80 7.38
C LEU A 74 2.10 -13.59 6.13
N LEU A 75 1.95 -12.93 4.98
CA LEU A 75 1.64 -13.59 3.71
C LEU A 75 2.76 -14.56 3.28
N GLU A 76 4.02 -14.19 3.46
CA GLU A 76 5.16 -15.07 3.16
C GLU A 76 5.14 -16.32 4.06
N GLN A 77 4.85 -16.18 5.35
CA GLN A 77 4.71 -17.31 6.27
C GLN A 77 3.53 -18.22 5.90
N ILE A 78 2.37 -17.64 5.57
CA ILE A 78 1.19 -18.39 5.13
C ILE A 78 1.51 -19.17 3.85
N ARG A 79 2.17 -18.52 2.88
CA ARG A 79 2.57 -19.17 1.63
C ARG A 79 3.53 -20.33 1.86
N ALA A 80 4.54 -20.16 2.72
CA ALA A 80 5.48 -21.22 3.06
C ALA A 80 4.76 -22.42 3.70
N LYS A 81 3.84 -22.17 4.65
CA LYS A 81 3.05 -23.22 5.30
C LYS A 81 2.14 -23.96 4.31
N HIS A 82 1.48 -23.25 3.41
CA HIS A 82 0.66 -23.90 2.37
C HIS A 82 1.50 -24.74 1.41
N GLN A 83 2.70 -24.27 1.04
CA GLN A 83 3.60 -25.04 0.20
C GLN A 83 4.04 -26.34 0.88
N GLU A 84 4.38 -26.28 2.17
CA GLU A 84 4.73 -27.47 2.96
C GLU A 84 3.57 -28.47 3.03
N GLN A 85 2.34 -27.98 3.25
CA GLN A 85 1.15 -28.82 3.26
C GLN A 85 0.89 -29.49 1.90
N LEU A 86 1.06 -28.75 0.80
CA LEU A 86 0.92 -29.30 -0.55
C LEU A 86 1.94 -30.40 -0.81
N THR A 87 3.22 -30.15 -0.51
CA THR A 87 4.27 -31.17 -0.65
C THR A 87 3.97 -32.41 0.20
N SER A 88 3.45 -32.23 1.42
CA SER A 88 3.04 -33.35 2.28
C SER A 88 1.90 -34.16 1.68
N ILE A 89 0.89 -33.49 1.11
CA ILE A 89 -0.26 -34.14 0.45
C ILE A 89 0.20 -34.89 -0.80
N GLU A 90 1.06 -34.29 -1.63
CA GLU A 90 1.61 -34.93 -2.83
C GLU A 90 2.41 -36.19 -2.48
N ASN A 91 3.27 -36.13 -1.47
CA ASN A 91 4.05 -37.29 -1.00
C ASN A 91 3.14 -38.41 -0.47
N LYS A 92 2.09 -38.05 0.30
CA LYS A 92 1.09 -39.02 0.77
C LYS A 92 0.35 -39.64 -0.41
N LEU A 93 -0.10 -38.83 -1.37
CA LEU A 93 -0.81 -39.30 -2.56
C LEU A 93 0.07 -40.27 -3.36
N GLN A 94 1.34 -39.93 -3.60
CA GLN A 94 2.28 -40.81 -4.30
C GLN A 94 2.47 -42.13 -3.56
N THR A 95 2.63 -42.10 -2.23
CA THR A 95 2.78 -43.29 -1.40
C THR A 95 1.53 -44.17 -1.46
N THR A 96 0.35 -43.58 -1.29
CA THR A 96 -0.92 -44.29 -1.35
C THR A 96 -1.17 -44.87 -2.74
N ASN A 97 -0.82 -44.15 -3.82
CA ASN A 97 -0.92 -44.67 -5.18
C ASN A 97 -0.02 -45.89 -5.37
N SER A 98 1.22 -45.84 -4.90
CA SER A 98 2.14 -47.00 -4.96
C SER A 98 1.62 -48.20 -4.17
N GLN A 99 1.05 -47.98 -2.98
CA GLN A 99 0.44 -49.04 -2.18
C GLN A 99 -0.79 -49.64 -2.87
N LEU A 100 -1.61 -48.79 -3.49
CA LEU A 100 -2.78 -49.24 -4.25
C LEU A 100 -2.38 -50.06 -5.47
N ASP A 101 -1.35 -49.63 -6.20
CA ASP A 101 -0.83 -50.36 -7.36
C ASP A 101 -0.26 -51.72 -6.94
N ALA A 102 0.41 -51.81 -5.78
CA ALA A 102 0.86 -53.09 -5.23
C ALA A 102 -0.31 -54.03 -4.89
N LEU A 103 -1.44 -53.51 -4.39
CA LEU A 103 -2.65 -54.31 -4.16
C LEU A 103 -3.28 -54.78 -5.48
N ARG A 104 -3.32 -53.91 -6.50
CA ARG A 104 -3.86 -54.23 -7.83
C ARG A 104 -3.01 -55.23 -8.61
N LEU A 105 -1.71 -55.28 -8.34
CA LEU A 105 -0.75 -56.20 -8.97
C LEU A 105 -0.41 -57.40 -8.06
N SER A 106 -1.16 -57.60 -6.97
CA SER A 106 -0.93 -58.70 -6.04
C SER A 106 -1.04 -60.07 -6.72
N THR A 107 -0.22 -61.02 -6.29
CA THR A 107 -0.29 -62.44 -6.69
C THR A 107 -1.44 -63.18 -6.01
N ASN A 108 -2.09 -62.59 -5.01
CA ASN A 108 -3.30 -63.11 -4.41
C ASN A 108 -4.51 -62.65 -5.23
N GLU A 109 -5.13 -63.59 -5.95
CA GLU A 109 -6.21 -63.28 -6.89
C GLU A 109 -7.44 -62.67 -6.20
N THR A 110 -7.71 -63.01 -4.94
CA THR A 110 -8.77 -62.37 -4.15
C THR A 110 -8.46 -60.89 -3.91
N THR A 111 -7.23 -60.57 -3.49
CA THR A 111 -6.80 -59.19 -3.22
C THR A 111 -6.74 -58.36 -4.50
N LYS A 112 -6.22 -58.94 -5.57
CA LYS A 112 -6.15 -58.30 -6.90
C LYS A 112 -7.53 -58.03 -7.48
N ASN A 113 -8.44 -59.00 -7.44
CA ASN A 113 -9.81 -58.79 -7.91
C ASN A 113 -10.52 -57.74 -7.06
N TRP A 114 -10.33 -57.77 -5.73
CA TRP A 114 -10.90 -56.75 -4.86
C TRP A 114 -10.37 -55.34 -5.18
N ALA A 115 -9.06 -55.17 -5.35
CA ALA A 115 -8.46 -53.85 -5.58
C ALA A 115 -8.77 -53.25 -6.98
N ASN A 116 -9.07 -54.09 -7.97
CA ASN A 116 -9.40 -53.65 -9.32
C ASN A 116 -10.91 -53.45 -9.55
N ASP A 117 -11.74 -54.28 -8.91
CA ASP A 117 -13.18 -54.31 -9.15
C ASP A 117 -14.00 -53.65 -8.03
N CYS A 118 -13.48 -53.49 -6.81
CA CYS A 118 -14.22 -53.00 -5.63
C CYS A 118 -13.95 -51.54 -5.25
N VAL A 119 -13.77 -50.67 -6.24
CA VAL A 119 -13.42 -49.27 -5.97
C VAL A 119 -14.70 -48.41 -5.89
N PRO A 120 -14.90 -47.62 -4.81
CA PRO A 120 -16.02 -46.67 -4.74
C PRO A 120 -16.00 -45.70 -5.93
N SER A 121 -17.16 -45.41 -6.51
CA SER A 121 -17.27 -44.57 -7.72
C SER A 121 -16.62 -43.20 -7.60
N ALA A 122 -16.64 -42.60 -6.40
CA ALA A 122 -15.98 -41.33 -6.10
C ALA A 122 -14.45 -41.38 -6.33
N VAL A 123 -13.84 -42.54 -6.15
CA VAL A 123 -12.38 -42.76 -6.25
C VAL A 123 -11.97 -43.07 -7.70
N ILE A 124 -12.90 -43.47 -8.56
CA ILE A 124 -12.62 -43.79 -9.97
C ILE A 124 -12.13 -42.57 -10.75
N SER A 125 -12.69 -41.40 -10.45
CA SER A 125 -12.27 -40.14 -11.07
C SER A 125 -10.81 -39.76 -10.79
N VAL A 126 -10.24 -40.30 -9.71
CA VAL A 126 -8.87 -40.01 -9.25
C VAL A 126 -7.87 -41.07 -9.71
N PHE A 127 -8.33 -42.29 -10.02
CA PHE A 127 -7.45 -43.43 -10.33
C PHE A 127 -7.73 -44.04 -11.70
N LYS A 128 -6.72 -43.96 -12.59
CA LYS A 128 -6.76 -44.33 -14.02
C LYS A 128 -7.17 -45.77 -14.34
N TYR A 129 -7.20 -46.68 -13.36
CA TYR A 129 -7.45 -48.13 -13.53
C TYR A 129 -8.56 -48.70 -12.64
N ALA A 130 -9.35 -47.86 -11.97
CA ALA A 130 -10.42 -48.32 -11.09
C ALA A 130 -11.70 -48.62 -11.89
N ASN A 131 -12.28 -49.81 -11.75
CA ASN A 131 -13.59 -50.12 -12.28
C ASN A 131 -14.64 -50.11 -11.15
N ALA A 132 -15.81 -49.50 -11.39
CA ALA A 132 -16.95 -49.58 -10.48
C ALA A 132 -17.63 -50.93 -10.68
N ARG A 133 -17.18 -51.96 -9.98
CA ARG A 133 -17.97 -53.18 -9.82
C ARG A 133 -18.43 -53.25 -8.37
N ALA A 134 -19.72 -53.56 -8.17
CA ALA A 134 -20.31 -53.63 -6.84
C ALA A 134 -19.75 -54.85 -6.11
N CYS A 135 -18.81 -54.65 -5.19
CA CYS A 135 -18.30 -55.72 -4.35
C CYS A 135 -19.17 -55.98 -3.14
N ASN A 136 -20.40 -56.39 -3.44
CA ASN A 136 -21.18 -57.31 -2.64
C ASN A 136 -22.37 -57.74 -3.50
N GLN A 137 -22.28 -58.90 -4.13
CA GLN A 137 -23.49 -59.63 -4.53
C GLN A 137 -23.65 -60.98 -3.82
N ASN A 138 -22.65 -61.47 -3.06
CA ASN A 138 -22.71 -62.81 -2.47
C ASN A 138 -22.21 -62.85 -1.02
N SER A 139 -22.93 -62.22 -0.08
CA SER A 139 -22.75 -62.51 1.36
C SER A 139 -24.06 -62.78 2.10
N ARG A 140 -25.13 -63.13 1.39
CA ARG A 140 -26.39 -63.61 2.00
C ARG A 140 -26.90 -64.84 1.28
N THR A 141 -26.21 -65.95 1.46
CA THR A 141 -26.80 -67.30 1.38
C THR A 141 -26.28 -68.09 2.58
N ASN A 142 -26.92 -67.86 3.72
CA ASN A 142 -27.32 -68.85 4.72
C ASN A 142 -28.26 -68.17 5.72
#